data_AF-A0A820IX36-F1
#
_entry.id   AF-A0A820IX36-F1
#
_cell.length_a   1.000
_cell.length_b   1.000
_cell.length_c   1.000
_cell.angle_alpha   90.00
_cell.angle_beta   90.00
_cell.angle_gamma   90.00
#
_symmetry.space_group_name_H-M   'P 1'
#
loop_
_entity.id
_entity.type
_entity.pdbx_description
1 polymer ?
#
loop_
_entity_poly.entity_id
_entity_poly.type
_entity_poly.pdbx_seq_one_letter_code
_entity_poly.pdbx_strand_id
1 'polypeptide(L)'
;MAFTSNNEWVLVGATSSGIGCARASYAGSYTRIAQYESWIQTTTSSQYTNSASSSLISYTTEIDLTAQCAAPAKYRSALFFVLIPTLLFLGIMKSLHNQLA
;
A
#
# COMPACT_ATOMS: atom_id res chain seq x y z
N MET A 1 9.46 5.54 -12.91
CA MET A 1 9.68 6.39 -14.11
C MET A 1 10.79 5.77 -14.94
N ALA A 2 10.78 5.97 -16.25
CA ALA A 2 11.88 5.61 -17.15
C ALA A 2 12.27 6.83 -17.97
N PHE A 3 13.55 6.93 -18.32
CA PHE A 3 14.06 7.99 -19.20
C PHE A 3 14.13 7.46 -20.63
N THR A 4 13.54 8.20 -21.57
CA THR A 4 13.46 7.80 -22.98
C THR A 4 14.61 8.39 -23.79
N SER A 5 14.83 7.87 -25.01
CA SER A 5 15.77 8.45 -25.98
C SER A 5 15.37 9.86 -26.42
N ASN A 6 14.10 10.25 -26.21
CA ASN A 6 13.57 11.57 -26.58
C ASN A 6 13.82 12.61 -25.47
N ASN A 7 14.66 12.29 -24.48
CA ASN A 7 15.02 13.18 -23.38
C ASN A 7 13.84 13.50 -22.44
N GLU A 8 12.93 12.55 -22.27
CA GLU A 8 11.70 12.69 -21.48
C GLU A 8 11.61 11.64 -20.38
N TRP A 9 10.98 12.02 -19.26
CA TRP A 9 10.61 11.09 -18.20
C TRP A 9 9.19 10.58 -18.39
N VAL A 10 9.04 9.26 -18.44
CA VAL A 10 7.72 8.61 -18.59
C VAL A 10 7.38 7.75 -17.38
N LEU A 11 6.10 7.74 -17.01
CA LEU A 11 5.60 6.93 -15.89
C LEU A 11 5.31 5.50 -16.36
N VAL A 12 6.23 4.57 -16.05
CA VAL A 12 6.14 3.16 -16.48
C VAL A 12 5.33 2.25 -15.55
N GLY A 13 5.17 2.66 -14.29
CA GLY A 13 4.38 1.89 -13.34
C GLY A 13 4.04 2.67 -12.07
N ALA A 14 3.01 2.18 -11.37
CA ALA A 14 2.54 2.72 -10.10
C ALA A 14 2.70 1.67 -9.00
N THR A 15 3.06 2.10 -7.78
CA THR A 15 3.19 1.21 -6.63
C THR A 15 1.86 0.51 -6.35
N SER A 16 1.87 -0.82 -6.25
CA SER A 16 0.67 -1.61 -5.96
C SER A 16 0.77 -2.26 -4.58
N SER A 17 1.66 -3.24 -4.44
CA SER A 17 1.74 -4.06 -3.22
C SER A 17 3.16 -4.59 -2.97
N GLY A 18 3.39 -5.10 -1.76
CA GLY A 18 4.65 -5.72 -1.38
C GLY A 18 4.49 -6.51 -0.09
N ILE A 19 5.34 -7.53 0.09
CA ILE A 19 5.42 -8.26 1.37
C ILE A 19 6.32 -7.45 2.30
N GLY A 20 5.70 -6.69 3.22
CA GLY A 20 6.43 -5.75 4.07
C GLY A 20 7.07 -4.62 3.27
N CYS A 21 8.15 -4.04 3.79
CA CYS A 21 8.87 -2.94 3.16
C CYS A 21 10.36 -3.27 3.03
N ALA A 22 10.92 -3.12 1.82
CA ALA A 22 12.34 -3.31 1.52
C ALA A 22 12.95 -4.63 2.05
N ARG A 23 12.16 -5.72 2.06
CA ARG A 23 12.62 -7.03 2.51
C ARG A 23 13.51 -7.66 1.45
N ALA A 24 14.65 -8.18 1.87
CA ALA A 24 15.56 -8.93 1.00
C ALA A 24 14.79 -10.06 0.28
N SER A 25 15.08 -10.25 -1.01
CA SER A 25 14.44 -11.26 -1.87
C SER A 25 12.95 -11.10 -2.13
N TYR A 26 12.30 -10.03 -1.63
CA TYR A 26 10.90 -9.72 -1.91
C TYR A 26 10.80 -8.39 -2.66
N ALA A 27 10.63 -8.47 -3.98
CA ALA A 27 10.38 -7.30 -4.81
C ALA A 27 9.00 -6.71 -4.53
N GLY A 28 8.89 -5.38 -4.65
CA GLY A 28 7.61 -4.70 -4.73
C GLY A 28 6.93 -4.97 -6.07
N SER A 29 5.62 -5.15 -6.05
CA SER A 29 4.78 -5.28 -7.22
C SER A 29 4.32 -3.89 -7.71
N TYR A 30 4.50 -3.62 -8.99
CA TYR A 30 4.09 -2.39 -9.64
C TYR A 30 3.06 -2.68 -10.74
N THR A 31 2.04 -1.84 -10.84
CA THR A 31 1.08 -1.86 -11.95
C THR A 31 1.79 -1.42 -13.23
N ARG A 32 1.63 -2.16 -14.33
CA ARG A 32 2.17 -1.80 -15.65
C ARG A 32 1.28 -0.76 -16.32
N ILE A 33 1.69 0.51 -16.31
CA ILE A 33 0.83 1.61 -16.78
C ILE A 33 0.49 1.50 -18.27
N ALA A 34 1.41 1.00 -19.10
CA ALA A 34 1.17 0.83 -20.53
C ALA A 34 -0.06 -0.05 -20.85
N GLN A 35 -0.45 -0.98 -19.97
CA GLN A 35 -1.66 -1.82 -20.19
C GLN A 35 -2.96 -1.06 -19.96
N TYR A 36 -2.92 0.08 -19.28
CA TYR A 36 -4.08 0.86 -18.88
C TYR A 36 -4.21 2.17 -19.65
N GLU A 37 -3.38 2.39 -20.68
CA GLU A 37 -3.33 3.64 -21.45
C GLU A 37 -4.71 4.07 -21.96
N SER A 38 -5.46 3.17 -22.60
CA SER A 38 -6.79 3.47 -23.15
C SER A 38 -7.80 3.87 -22.07
N TRP A 39 -7.76 3.21 -20.90
CA TRP A 39 -8.61 3.56 -19.76
C TRP A 39 -8.24 4.92 -19.18
N ILE A 40 -6.93 5.21 -19.03
CA ILE A 40 -6.44 6.51 -18.56
C ILE A 40 -6.89 7.60 -19.52
N GLN A 41 -6.67 7.42 -20.82
CA GLN A 41 -7.08 8.39 -21.85
C GLN A 41 -8.58 8.64 -21.81
N THR A 42 -9.41 7.59 -21.76
CA THR A 42 -10.87 7.73 -21.71
C THR A 42 -11.33 8.46 -20.45
N THR A 43 -10.75 8.12 -19.29
CA THR A 43 -11.13 8.70 -18.00
C THR A 43 -10.71 10.17 -17.89
N THR A 44 -9.51 10.51 -18.37
CA THR A 44 -8.96 11.87 -18.29
C THR A 44 -9.47 12.80 -19.40
N SER A 45 -9.74 12.30 -20.61
CA SER A 45 -10.24 13.12 -21.72
C SER A 45 -11.61 13.75 -21.42
N SER A 46 -12.42 13.11 -20.57
CA SER A 46 -13.71 13.67 -20.11
C SER A 46 -13.57 14.96 -19.27
N GLN A 47 -12.38 15.24 -18.74
CA GLN A 47 -12.11 16.36 -17.82
C GLN A 47 -11.47 17.58 -18.52
N TYR A 48 -10.93 17.42 -19.74
CA TYR A 48 -10.24 18.50 -20.46
C TYR A 48 -11.13 19.33 -21.40
N THR A 49 -12.43 19.02 -21.51
CA THR A 49 -13.37 19.80 -22.33
C THR A 49 -13.93 21.05 -21.63
N ASN A 50 -13.49 21.37 -20.41
CA ASN A 50 -13.88 22.58 -19.66
C ASN A 50 -12.69 23.30 -19.00
N SER A 51 -11.60 23.56 -19.72
CA SER A 51 -10.48 24.34 -19.16
C SER A 51 -9.92 25.45 -20.06
N ALA A 52 -10.60 25.75 -21.18
CA ALA A 52 -10.47 27.07 -21.81
C ALA A 52 -11.35 28.11 -21.10
N SER A 53 -11.22 28.20 -19.77
CA SER A 53 -11.76 29.30 -18.97
C SER A 53 -10.75 29.58 -17.87
N SER A 54 -9.92 30.57 -18.16
CA SER A 54 -9.18 31.39 -17.22
C SER A 54 -9.96 31.64 -15.93
N SER A 55 -9.68 30.86 -14.90
CA SER A 55 -9.94 31.23 -13.51
C SER A 55 -8.72 30.77 -12.74
N LEU A 56 -7.97 31.76 -12.27
CA LEU A 56 -6.81 31.65 -11.39
C LEU A 56 -6.91 30.39 -10.53
N ILE A 57 -5.98 29.45 -10.73
CA ILE A 57 -5.80 28.35 -9.79
C ILE A 57 -5.43 29.05 -8.48
N SER A 58 -6.38 29.13 -7.57
CA SER A 58 -6.10 29.48 -6.18
C SER A 58 -5.24 28.34 -5.68
N TYR A 59 -3.91 28.51 -5.73
CA TYR A 59 -2.98 27.66 -5.03
C TYR A 59 -3.27 27.86 -3.54
N THR A 60 -4.29 27.17 -3.01
CA THR A 60 -4.34 26.87 -1.60
C THR A 60 -3.16 25.94 -1.38
N THR A 61 -2.19 26.42 -0.61
CA THR A 61 -0.98 25.72 -0.18
C THR A 61 -1.35 24.51 0.69
N GLU A 62 -1.89 23.49 0.06
CA GLU A 62 -2.12 22.17 0.62
C GLU A 62 -1.58 21.19 -0.43
N ILE A 63 -0.30 21.34 -0.81
CA ILE A 63 0.45 20.19 -1.30
C ILE A 63 0.56 19.30 -0.07
N ASP A 64 -0.37 18.36 0.04
CA ASP A 64 -0.39 17.39 1.12
C ASP A 64 0.85 16.48 0.98
N LEU A 65 1.95 16.94 1.58
CA LEU A 65 3.19 16.20 1.78
C LEU A 65 2.97 15.03 2.75
N THR A 66 1.76 14.89 3.32
CA THR A 66 1.38 13.84 4.25
C THR A 66 0.56 12.73 3.61
N ALA A 67 0.58 12.61 2.28
CA ALA A 67 0.24 11.37 1.56
C ALA A 67 1.21 10.24 1.93
N GLN A 68 1.22 9.87 3.20
CA GLN A 68 1.89 8.72 3.75
C GLN A 68 0.96 7.55 3.42
N CYS A 69 1.44 6.63 2.59
CA CYS A 69 0.86 5.29 2.55
C CYS A 69 1.01 4.69 3.95
N ALA A 70 -0.01 4.85 4.79
CA ALA A 70 -0.10 4.17 6.06
C ALA A 70 -0.13 2.68 5.74
N ALA A 71 1.01 2.00 5.93
CA ALA A 71 1.04 0.54 5.95
C ALA A 71 -0.06 0.10 6.92
N PRO A 72 -0.97 -0.81 6.53
CA PRO A 72 -2.02 -1.20 7.44
C PRO A 72 -1.33 -1.87 8.63
N ALA A 73 -1.52 -1.32 9.83
CA ALA A 73 -1.05 -1.89 11.08
C ALA A 73 -1.84 -3.18 11.38
N LYS A 74 -1.73 -4.19 10.50
CA LYS A 74 -2.37 -5.51 10.63
C LYS A 74 -1.72 -6.38 11.71
N TYR A 75 -1.01 -5.78 12.66
CA TYR A 75 -0.35 -6.50 13.74
C TYR A 75 -0.40 -5.77 15.08
N ARG A 76 -1.50 -5.05 15.33
CA ARG A 76 -1.75 -4.43 16.65
C ARG A 76 -2.30 -5.40 17.70
N SER A 77 -2.57 -6.66 17.35
CA SER A 77 -3.15 -7.65 18.27
C SER A 77 -2.56 -9.07 18.14
N ALA A 78 -1.25 -9.16 17.93
CA ALA A 78 -0.51 -10.43 17.98
C ALA A 78 -0.58 -11.10 19.36
N LEU A 79 -0.81 -10.29 20.41
CA LEU A 79 -0.82 -10.74 21.79
C LEU A 79 -1.89 -11.81 22.03
N PHE A 80 -3.08 -11.66 21.44
CA PHE A 80 -4.17 -12.62 21.65
C PHE A 80 -3.92 -13.98 21.00
N PHE A 81 -3.37 -14.01 19.78
CA PHE A 81 -3.09 -15.26 19.07
C PHE A 81 -1.92 -16.06 19.67
N VAL A 82 -1.04 -15.43 20.45
CA VAL A 82 0.11 -16.11 21.09
C VAL A 82 -0.15 -16.41 22.58
N LEU A 83 -0.81 -15.51 23.31
CA LEU A 83 -1.07 -15.71 24.74
C LEU A 83 -2.19 -16.72 25.00
N ILE A 84 -3.24 -16.78 24.15
CA ILE A 84 -4.34 -17.72 24.38
C ILE A 84 -3.86 -19.18 24.25
N PRO A 85 -3.14 -19.60 23.19
CA PRO A 85 -2.69 -20.98 23.07
C PRO A 85 -1.69 -21.37 24.16
N THR A 86 -0.79 -20.45 24.55
CA THR A 86 0.24 -20.72 25.56
C THR A 86 -0.35 -20.86 26.97
N LEU A 87 -1.30 -20.01 27.34
CA LEU A 87 -2.02 -20.12 28.63
C LEU A 87 -2.92 -21.37 28.67
N LEU A 88 -3.59 -21.68 27.56
CA LEU A 88 -4.40 -22.91 27.45
C LEU A 88 -3.51 -24.15 27.62
N PHE A 89 -2.36 -24.19 26.95
CA PHE A 89 -1.41 -25.30 27.05
C PHE A 89 -0.81 -25.45 28.46
N LEU A 90 -0.43 -24.34 29.12
CA LEU A 90 0.04 -24.36 30.51
C LEU A 90 -1.05 -24.82 31.48
N GLY A 91 -2.31 -24.44 31.23
CA GLY A 91 -3.47 -24.88 32.01
C GLY A 91 -3.68 -26.39 31.91
N ILE A 92 -3.59 -26.96 30.71
CA ILE A 92 -3.69 -28.40 30.48
C ILE A 92 -2.54 -29.14 31.15
N MET A 93 -1.30 -28.65 31.02
CA MET A 93 -0.12 -29.25 31.67
C MET A 93 -0.22 -29.25 33.20
N LYS A 94 -0.70 -28.15 33.80
CA LYS A 94 -0.95 -28.07 35.25
C LYS A 94 -2.07 -29.00 35.70
N SER A 95 -3.13 -29.13 34.90
CA SER A 95 -4.24 -30.05 35.18
C SER A 95 -3.78 -31.52 35.11
N LEU A 96 -2.91 -31.86 34.15
CA LEU A 96 -2.35 -33.20 34.03
C LEU A 96 -1.40 -33.55 35.18
N HIS A 97 -0.58 -32.59 35.62
CA HIS A 97 0.31 -32.77 36.78
C HIS A 97 -0.47 -33.01 38.10
N ASN A 98 -1.67 -32.44 38.24
CA ASN A 98 -2.54 -32.64 39.42
C ASN A 98 -3.32 -33.97 39.40
N GLN A 99 -3.32 -34.70 38.27
CA GLN A 99 -3.92 -36.03 38.16
C GLN A 99 -2.89 -37.17 38.31
N LEU A 100 -1.60 -36.81 38.41
CA LEU A 100 -0.47 -37.71 38.58
C LEU A 100 0.21 -37.56 39.96
N ALA A 101 -0.37 -36.76 40.85
CA ALA A 101 0.06 -36.55 42.24
C ALA A 101 -1.02 -37.03 43.22
#